data_AF-A0A3B8V1E8-F1
#
_entry.id   AF-A0A3B8V1E8-F1
#
_cell.length_a   1.000
_cell.length_b   1.000
_cell.length_c   1.000
_cell.angle_alpha   90.00
_cell.angle_beta   90.00
_cell.angle_gamma   90.00
#
_symmetry.space_group_name_H-M   'P 1'
#
loop_
_entity.id
_entity.type
_entity.pdbx_description
1 polymer ?
#
loop_
_entity_poly.entity_id
_entity_poly.type
_entity_poly.pdbx_seq_one_letter_code
_entity_poly.pdbx_strand_id
1 'polypeptide(L)'
;EINVLGTIFDLFLQRPYRLGGPAEHGWDASNLRFAIHTSGTVNDPTDRDTGWVVELAIPFADLKPPVRRADGGDWTLDPITEHLRATVPSVGDVWRINFSRVQWDLEVHEGAYRKVEGRPEHNWTWTPQWEINMHVPERWGMLRFTDG
;
A
#
# COMPACT_ATOMS: atom_id res chain seq x y z
N GLU A 1 1.14 -1.27 -2.89
CA GLU A 1 -0.20 -1.43 -3.50
C GLU A 1 -0.18 -2.58 -4.49
N ILE A 2 -1.30 -3.28 -4.70
CA ILE A 2 -1.40 -4.38 -5.66
C ILE A 2 -2.80 -4.43 -6.28
N ASN A 3 -2.89 -4.73 -7.58
CA ASN A 3 -4.17 -4.94 -8.27
C ASN A 3 -4.45 -6.44 -8.51
N VAL A 4 -5.65 -6.75 -9.01
CA VAL A 4 -6.10 -8.13 -9.29
C VAL A 4 -5.27 -8.84 -10.39
N LEU A 5 -4.50 -8.10 -11.18
CA LEU A 5 -3.59 -8.65 -12.19
C LEU A 5 -2.19 -8.96 -11.63
N GLY A 6 -1.95 -8.67 -10.35
CA GLY A 6 -0.64 -8.88 -9.71
C GLY A 6 0.36 -7.78 -10.00
N THR A 7 -0.07 -6.63 -10.52
CA THR A 7 0.81 -5.47 -10.67
C THR A 7 1.03 -4.82 -9.30
N ILE A 8 2.29 -4.74 -8.87
CA ILE A 8 2.69 -4.12 -7.61
C ILE A 8 3.14 -2.68 -7.87
N PHE A 9 2.85 -1.81 -6.90
CA PHE A 9 3.44 -0.48 -6.79
C PHE A 9 3.88 -0.26 -5.34
N ASP A 10 5.17 -0.09 -5.13
CA ASP A 10 5.75 0.24 -3.82
C ASP A 10 6.13 1.72 -3.74
N LEU A 11 6.05 2.23 -2.52
CA LEU A 11 6.31 3.63 -2.23
C LEU A 11 6.87 3.75 -0.82
N PHE A 12 8.00 4.44 -0.69
CA PHE A 12 8.49 4.87 0.61
C PHE A 12 8.24 6.37 0.81
N LEU A 13 7.67 6.72 1.97
CA LEU A 13 7.53 8.10 2.43
C LEU A 13 8.35 8.29 3.70
N GLN A 14 9.35 9.15 3.60
CA GLN A 14 10.18 9.55 4.74
C GLN A 14 9.38 10.31 5.81
N ARG A 15 8.35 11.06 5.38
CA ARG A 15 7.40 11.77 6.24
C ARG A 15 6.06 11.85 5.51
N PRO A 16 4.93 12.06 6.21
CA PRO A 16 3.64 12.28 5.59
C PRO A 16 3.65 13.40 4.55
N TYR A 17 2.87 13.29 3.47
CA TYR A 17 2.75 14.32 2.42
C TYR A 17 2.41 15.70 2.98
N ARG A 18 1.55 15.78 4.00
CA ARG A 18 1.17 17.02 4.70
C ARG A 18 2.34 17.77 5.34
N LEU A 19 3.49 17.12 5.50
CA LEU A 19 4.73 17.70 6.02
C LEU A 19 5.80 17.90 4.93
N GLY A 20 5.40 17.84 3.65
CA GLY A 20 6.30 18.03 2.50
C GLY A 20 7.22 16.84 2.22
N GLY A 21 6.81 15.61 2.56
CA GLY A 21 7.61 14.42 2.31
C GLY A 21 7.67 14.06 0.83
N PRO A 22 8.87 13.83 0.26
CA PRO A 22 8.99 13.34 -1.11
C PRO A 22 8.52 11.88 -1.20
N ALA A 23 7.96 11.53 -2.36
CA ALA A 23 7.60 10.17 -2.73
C ALA A 23 8.79 9.46 -3.35
N GLU A 24 9.28 8.39 -2.72
CA GLU A 24 10.36 7.57 -3.27
C GLU A 24 9.77 6.36 -4.01
N HIS A 25 9.51 6.54 -5.30
CA HIS A 25 8.96 5.51 -6.18
C HIS A 25 9.97 4.42 -6.58
N GLY A 26 11.27 4.66 -6.34
CA GLY A 26 12.34 3.70 -6.63
C GLY A 26 12.62 2.69 -5.51
N TRP A 27 11.94 2.84 -4.36
CA TRP A 27 12.02 1.87 -3.27
C TRP A 27 11.05 0.72 -3.53
N ASP A 28 11.50 -0.51 -3.30
CA ASP A 28 10.77 -1.73 -3.65
C ASP A 28 11.07 -2.84 -2.63
N ALA A 29 10.06 -3.63 -2.29
CA ALA A 29 10.23 -4.84 -1.49
C ALA A 29 10.58 -6.03 -2.40
N SER A 30 11.83 -6.09 -2.86
CA SER A 30 12.22 -6.95 -3.99
C SER A 30 12.06 -8.45 -3.81
N ASN A 31 11.91 -8.95 -2.57
CA ASN A 31 11.64 -10.35 -2.27
C ASN A 31 10.19 -10.59 -1.81
N LEU A 32 9.30 -9.61 -1.96
CA LEU A 32 7.86 -9.74 -1.77
C LEU A 32 7.34 -10.94 -2.58
N ARG A 33 6.67 -11.85 -1.88
CA ARG A 33 5.91 -12.94 -2.51
C ARG A 33 4.44 -12.64 -2.38
N PHE A 34 3.69 -12.89 -3.44
CA PHE A 34 2.25 -12.73 -3.42
C PHE A 34 1.58 -13.81 -4.25
N ALA A 35 0.31 -14.06 -3.94
CA ALA A 35 -0.57 -14.88 -4.74
C ALA A 35 -1.92 -14.17 -4.88
N ILE A 36 -2.54 -14.37 -6.04
CA ILE A 36 -3.88 -13.87 -6.32
C ILE A 36 -4.76 -15.05 -6.70
N HIS A 37 -5.91 -15.15 -6.06
CA HIS A 37 -6.96 -16.09 -6.42
C HIS A 37 -8.19 -15.30 -6.87
N THR A 38 -8.62 -15.50 -8.12
CA THR A 38 -9.81 -14.85 -8.69
C THR A 38 -10.95 -15.85 -8.78
N SER A 39 -12.11 -15.47 -8.26
CA SER A 39 -13.35 -16.27 -8.34
C SER A 39 -14.30 -15.61 -9.36
N GLY A 40 -13.93 -15.72 -10.63
CA GLY A 40 -14.61 -15.10 -11.77
C GLY A 40 -13.69 -14.86 -12.98
N THR A 41 -14.09 -13.98 -13.90
CA THR A 41 -13.37 -13.60 -15.12
C THR A 41 -12.98 -12.12 -15.09
N VAL A 42 -11.71 -11.87 -14.76
CA VAL A 42 -11.16 -10.51 -14.66
C VAL A 42 -11.36 -9.73 -15.96
N ASN A 43 -11.96 -8.55 -15.82
CA ASN A 43 -12.26 -7.62 -16.91
C ASN A 43 -13.26 -8.15 -17.96
N ASP A 44 -14.04 -9.18 -17.66
CA ASP A 44 -15.18 -9.57 -18.48
C ASP A 44 -16.45 -8.84 -17.99
N PRO A 45 -17.06 -7.96 -18.80
CA PRO A 45 -18.30 -7.28 -18.42
C PRO A 45 -19.57 -8.08 -18.73
N THR A 46 -19.45 -9.27 -19.32
CA THR A 46 -20.61 -10.09 -19.71
C THR A 46 -21.11 -10.98 -18.57
N ASP A 47 -20.32 -11.12 -17.51
CA ASP A 47 -20.67 -11.91 -16.33
C ASP A 47 -20.46 -11.11 -15.03
N ARG A 48 -20.51 -11.82 -13.90
CA ARG A 48 -20.35 -11.21 -12.58
C ARG A 48 -19.50 -12.07 -11.66
N ASP A 49 -18.34 -11.52 -11.31
CA ASP A 49 -17.42 -12.11 -10.35
C ASP A 49 -17.97 -12.10 -8.92
N THR A 50 -17.52 -13.08 -8.12
CA THR A 50 -17.84 -13.14 -6.68
C THR A 50 -16.79 -12.44 -5.82
N GLY A 51 -15.55 -12.34 -6.30
CA GLY A 51 -14.47 -11.65 -5.63
C GLY A 51 -13.10 -12.20 -6.02
N TRP A 52 -12.09 -11.69 -5.33
CA TRP A 52 -10.72 -12.18 -5.42
C TRP A 52 -10.05 -12.05 -4.06
N VAL A 53 -9.02 -12.86 -3.84
CA VAL A 53 -8.19 -12.88 -2.64
C VAL A 53 -6.77 -12.55 -3.07
N VAL A 54 -6.11 -11.73 -2.25
CA VAL A 54 -4.67 -11.49 -2.33
C VAL A 54 -4.02 -11.96 -1.04
N GLU A 55 -2.93 -12.71 -1.17
CA GLU A 55 -2.07 -13.10 -0.08
C GLU A 55 -0.69 -12.49 -0.31
N LEU A 56 -0.10 -11.93 0.75
CA LEU A 56 1.19 -11.22 0.72
C LEU A 56 2.10 -11.80 1.79
N ALA A 57 3.32 -12.14 1.41
CA ALA A 57 4.41 -12.45 2.32
C ALA A 57 5.54 -11.45 2.07
N ILE A 58 5.61 -10.43 2.93
CA ILE A 58 6.60 -9.36 2.87
C ILE A 58 7.77 -9.73 3.80
N PRO A 59 8.97 -9.99 3.27
CA PRO A 59 10.13 -10.25 4.11
C PRO A 59 10.47 -9.01 4.94
N PHE A 60 10.68 -9.18 6.25
CA PHE A 60 11.03 -8.04 7.10
C PHE A 60 12.28 -7.30 6.60
N ALA A 61 13.27 -8.04 6.09
CA ALA A 61 14.51 -7.48 5.53
C ALA A 61 14.27 -6.43 4.43
N ASP A 62 13.18 -6.57 3.66
CA ASP A 62 12.83 -5.67 2.57
C ASP A 62 12.16 -4.39 3.07
N LEU A 63 11.60 -4.39 4.28
CA LEU A 63 11.02 -3.20 4.93
C LEU A 63 12.08 -2.24 5.50
N LYS A 64 13.32 -2.33 5.02
CA LYS A 64 14.40 -1.42 5.39
C LYS A 64 14.20 -0.07 4.67
N PRO A 65 14.21 1.04 5.41
CA PRO A 65 14.16 2.37 4.79
C PRO A 65 15.33 2.62 3.83
N PRO A 66 15.11 3.31 2.70
CA PRO A 66 16.18 3.72 1.82
C PRO A 66 17.10 4.72 2.52
N VAL A 67 18.42 4.53 2.39
CA VAL A 67 19.44 5.42 2.99
C VAL A 67 19.82 6.60 2.10
N ARG A 68 19.40 6.57 0.84
CA ARG A 68 19.52 7.67 -0.14
C ARG A 68 18.21 7.82 -0.90
N ARG A 69 17.99 9.00 -1.46
CA ARG A 69 16.85 9.29 -2.33
C ARG A 69 17.05 8.63 -3.70
N ALA A 70 15.96 8.42 -4.42
CA ALA A 70 15.99 7.84 -5.77
C ALA A 70 16.79 8.69 -6.77
N ASP A 71 16.89 10.00 -6.55
CA ASP A 71 17.72 10.92 -7.33
C ASP A 71 19.23 10.86 -6.99
N GLY A 72 19.62 9.96 -6.07
CA GLY A 72 21.00 9.79 -5.62
C GLY A 72 21.46 10.79 -4.56
N GLY A 73 20.61 11.75 -4.19
CA GLY A 73 20.87 12.70 -3.13
C GLY A 73 20.79 12.09 -1.74
N ASP A 74 21.46 12.72 -0.78
CA ASP A 74 21.30 12.40 0.63
C ASP A 74 19.95 12.92 1.13
N TRP A 75 19.47 12.29 2.20
CA TRP A 75 18.34 12.80 2.95
C TRP A 75 18.74 14.09 3.67
N THR A 76 18.24 15.24 3.22
CA THR A 76 18.59 16.57 3.75
C THR A 76 17.71 17.03 4.92
N LEU A 77 16.91 16.13 5.48
CA LEU A 77 15.77 16.46 6.32
C LEU A 77 15.89 15.78 7.69
N ASP A 78 16.35 16.51 8.70
CA ASP A 78 16.51 16.05 10.09
C ASP A 78 15.23 16.14 10.95
N PRO A 79 15.10 15.30 12.00
CA PRO A 79 15.68 13.97 12.13
C PRO A 79 14.74 12.91 11.52
N ILE A 80 15.28 12.04 10.67
CA ILE A 80 14.63 10.77 10.35
C ILE A 80 15.14 9.76 11.36
N THR A 81 14.25 9.08 12.09
CA THR A 81 14.68 7.98 12.98
C THR A 81 14.27 6.61 12.47
N GLU A 82 13.43 6.53 11.43
CA GLU A 82 12.94 5.25 10.92
C GLU A 82 14.08 4.37 10.38
N HIS A 83 15.13 4.95 9.79
CA HIS A 83 16.32 4.22 9.35
C HIS A 83 17.15 3.63 10.52
N LEU A 84 16.91 4.07 11.75
CA LEU A 84 17.54 3.56 12.97
C LEU A 84 16.80 2.36 13.55
N ARG A 85 15.54 2.12 13.14
CA ARG A 85 14.75 0.97 13.59
C ARG A 85 15.38 -0.32 13.09
N ALA A 86 15.46 -1.33 13.94
CA ALA A 86 15.80 -2.68 13.52
C ALA A 86 14.81 -3.19 12.47
N THR A 87 15.31 -3.70 11.35
CA THR A 87 14.48 -4.13 10.22
C THR A 87 13.57 -5.30 10.57
N VAL A 88 14.08 -6.27 11.35
CA VAL A 88 13.31 -7.42 11.86
C VAL A 88 12.75 -7.06 13.25
N PRO A 89 11.43 -7.18 13.47
CA PRO A 89 10.83 -6.89 14.76
C PRO A 89 11.18 -7.97 15.79
N SER A 90 11.28 -7.55 17.05
CA SER A 90 11.35 -8.44 18.21
C SER A 90 9.94 -8.70 18.78
N VAL A 91 9.80 -9.79 19.54
CA VAL A 91 8.57 -10.03 20.31
C VAL A 91 8.32 -8.85 21.25
N GLY A 92 7.09 -8.34 21.25
CA GLY A 92 6.68 -7.18 22.02
C GLY A 92 6.77 -5.85 21.26
N ASP A 93 7.47 -5.80 20.12
CA ASP A 93 7.50 -4.61 19.28
C ASP A 93 6.10 -4.24 18.80
N VAL A 94 5.87 -2.94 18.62
CA VAL A 94 4.60 -2.41 18.13
C VAL A 94 4.87 -1.55 16.90
N TRP A 95 4.23 -1.91 15.79
CA TRP A 95 4.24 -1.13 14.56
C TRP A 95 2.88 -0.50 14.30
N ARG A 96 2.87 0.48 13.39
CA ARG A 96 1.63 1.01 12.83
C ARG A 96 1.36 0.35 11.49
N ILE A 97 0.12 -0.05 11.25
CA ILE A 97 -0.31 -0.66 9.99
C ILE A 97 -1.74 -0.24 9.66
N ASN A 98 -2.04 -0.18 8.36
CA ASN A 98 -3.40 -0.05 7.88
C ASN A 98 -3.58 -0.85 6.60
N PHE A 99 -4.84 -1.15 6.28
CA PHE A 99 -5.25 -1.76 5.02
C PHE A 99 -6.19 -0.81 4.33
N SER A 100 -5.97 -0.57 3.04
CA SER A 100 -6.83 0.27 2.21
C SER A 100 -7.27 -0.49 0.96
N ARG A 101 -8.46 -0.13 0.47
CA ARG A 101 -8.95 -0.54 -0.85
C ARG A 101 -9.57 0.66 -1.53
N VAL A 102 -9.15 0.90 -2.76
CA VAL A 102 -9.73 1.90 -3.65
C VAL A 102 -10.53 1.18 -4.73
N GLN A 103 -11.73 1.66 -5.02
CA GLN A 103 -12.54 1.15 -6.12
C GLN A 103 -13.28 2.30 -6.81
N TRP A 104 -13.64 2.10 -8.07
CA TRP A 104 -14.35 3.09 -8.87
C TRP A 104 -15.73 2.56 -9.24
N ASP A 105 -16.69 3.46 -9.43
CA ASP A 105 -17.91 3.13 -10.16
C ASP A 105 -17.52 2.86 -11.62
N LEU A 106 -17.95 1.72 -12.14
CA LEU A 106 -17.65 1.28 -13.51
C LEU A 106 -18.94 1.16 -14.31
N GLU A 107 -18.84 1.45 -15.60
CA GLU A 107 -19.88 1.20 -16.61
C GLU A 107 -19.30 0.37 -17.76
N VAL A 108 -20.16 -0.33 -18.50
CA VAL A 108 -19.75 -1.08 -19.68
C VAL A 108 -19.91 -0.20 -20.91
N HIS A 109 -18.81 0.03 -21.63
CA HIS A 109 -18.80 0.77 -22.89
C HIS A 109 -18.04 -0.07 -23.93
N GLU A 110 -18.68 -0.35 -25.07
CA GLU A 110 -18.09 -1.14 -26.17
C GLU A 110 -17.48 -2.49 -25.72
N GLY A 111 -18.12 -3.16 -24.77
CA GLY A 111 -17.68 -4.47 -24.27
C GLY A 111 -16.48 -4.42 -23.31
N ALA A 112 -16.15 -3.25 -22.76
CA ALA A 112 -15.12 -3.09 -21.74
C ALA A 112 -15.61 -2.24 -20.56
N TYR A 113 -15.01 -2.45 -19.39
CA TYR A 113 -15.24 -1.58 -18.24
C TYR A 113 -14.58 -0.21 -18.44
N ARG A 114 -15.32 0.85 -18.17
CA ARG A 114 -14.85 2.23 -18.09
C ARG A 114 -15.23 2.84 -16.75
N LYS A 115 -14.38 3.69 -16.18
CA LYS A 115 -14.73 4.51 -15.01
C LYS A 115 -15.83 5.49 -15.38
N VAL A 116 -16.86 5.59 -14.53
CA VAL A 116 -17.92 6.58 -14.72
C VAL A 116 -17.32 7.98 -14.55
N GLU A 117 -17.47 8.81 -15.57
CA GLU A 117 -16.90 10.15 -15.59
C GLU A 117 -17.54 11.06 -14.52
N GLY A 118 -16.73 11.91 -13.90
CA GLY A 118 -17.19 12.85 -12.86
C GLY A 118 -17.51 12.23 -11.50
N ARG A 119 -17.31 10.91 -11.32
CA ARG A 119 -17.47 10.25 -10.01
C ARG A 119 -16.12 10.03 -9.33
N PRO A 120 -16.03 10.30 -8.01
CA PRO A 120 -14.82 10.01 -7.25
C PRO A 120 -14.67 8.51 -7.01
N GLU A 121 -13.47 8.11 -6.63
CA GLU A 121 -13.22 6.78 -6.10
C GLU A 121 -13.80 6.58 -4.70
N HIS A 122 -14.18 5.34 -4.40
CA HIS A 122 -14.54 4.90 -3.05
C HIS A 122 -13.31 4.37 -2.34
N ASN A 123 -13.04 4.92 -1.16
CA ASN A 123 -11.92 4.54 -0.31
C ASN A 123 -12.41 3.78 0.93
N TRP A 124 -11.90 2.57 1.11
CA TRP A 124 -12.16 1.73 2.27
C TRP A 124 -10.87 1.59 3.06
N THR A 125 -10.95 1.66 4.39
CA THR A 125 -9.79 1.52 5.27
C THR A 125 -10.14 0.68 6.49
N TRP A 126 -9.17 -0.07 7.03
CA TRP A 126 -9.37 -0.83 8.26
C TRP A 126 -9.56 0.10 9.46
N THR A 127 -8.68 1.09 9.64
CA THR A 127 -8.86 2.15 10.64
C THR A 127 -9.32 3.46 10.01
N PRO A 128 -10.25 4.20 10.65
CA PRO A 128 -10.83 5.40 10.07
C PRO A 128 -9.77 6.48 9.86
N GLN A 129 -9.63 6.94 8.61
CA GLN A 129 -8.69 8.00 8.24
C GLN A 129 -9.26 9.40 8.35
N TRP A 130 -10.58 9.62 8.47
CA TRP A 130 -11.23 10.95 8.61
C TRP A 130 -10.94 11.99 7.50
N GLU A 131 -10.19 11.61 6.47
CA GLU A 131 -9.88 12.41 5.29
C GLU A 131 -9.55 11.46 4.12
N ILE A 132 -9.66 11.94 2.87
CA ILE A 132 -9.26 11.19 1.67
C ILE A 132 -7.74 11.28 1.51
N ASN A 133 -7.02 10.65 2.46
CA ASN A 133 -5.57 10.55 2.47
C ASN A 133 -5.15 9.39 3.38
N MET A 134 -4.59 8.33 2.80
CA MET A 134 -4.13 7.17 3.59
C MET A 134 -2.75 7.39 4.22
N HIS A 135 -2.01 8.42 3.81
CA HIS A 135 -0.63 8.70 4.22
C HIS A 135 -0.58 9.52 5.52
N VAL A 136 -1.44 9.15 6.48
CA VAL A 136 -1.62 9.79 7.79
C VAL A 136 -1.36 8.74 8.87
N PRO A 137 -0.09 8.39 9.11
CA PRO A 137 0.27 7.26 9.97
C PRO A 137 -0.23 7.40 11.40
N GLU A 138 -0.51 8.61 11.89
CA GLU A 138 -1.09 8.84 13.22
C GLU A 138 -2.49 8.21 13.38
N ARG A 139 -3.20 7.94 12.27
CA ARG A 139 -4.52 7.33 12.23
C ARG A 139 -4.50 5.83 11.93
N TRP A 140 -3.33 5.24 11.74
CA TRP A 140 -3.19 3.81 11.48
C TRP A 140 -3.40 3.00 12.76
N GLY A 141 -3.79 1.73 12.60
CA GLY A 141 -3.91 0.80 13.71
C GLY A 141 -2.53 0.40 14.27
N MET A 142 -2.55 -0.28 15.41
CA MET A 142 -1.35 -0.82 16.04
C MET A 142 -1.28 -2.33 15.84
N LEU A 143 -0.11 -2.82 15.43
CA LEU A 143 0.23 -4.23 15.32
C LEU A 143 1.27 -4.55 16.39
N ARG A 144 1.01 -5.53 17.25
CA ARG A 144 1.99 -6.03 18.21
C ARG A 144 2.52 -7.39 17.76
N PHE A 145 3.84 -7.55 17.72
CA PHE A 145 4.47 -8.84 17.46
C PHE A 145 4.46 -9.69 18.73
N THR A 146 4.03 -10.94 18.62
CA THR A 146 3.97 -11.92 19.72
C THR A 146 4.82 -13.14 19.39
N ASP A 147 5.21 -13.90 20.41
CA ASP A 147 5.62 -15.29 20.24
C ASP A 147 4.36 -16.11 19.90
N GLY A 148 4.35 -16.72 18.71
CA GLY A 148 3.20 -17.50 18.21
C GLY A 148 2.96 -18.78 18.98
#